data_AF-M3I0H4-F1
#
_entry.id   AF-M3I0H4-F1
#
_cell.length_a   1.000
_cell.length_b   1.000
_cell.length_c   1.000
_cell.angle_alpha   90.00
_cell.angle_beta   90.00
_cell.angle_gamma   90.00
#
_symmetry.space_group_name_H-M   'P 1'
#
loop_
_entity.id
_entity.type
_entity.pdbx_description
1 polymer ?
#
loop_
_entity_poly.entity_id
_entity_poly.type
_entity_poly.pdbx_seq_one_letter_code
_entity_poly.pdbx_strand_id
1 'polypeptide(L)'
;MSKFSIFKKILFGILILLSLAFTLILHTIFFKPITLGLFYEKIFWESILEDPEYLTSLGILNRFGIGGYQKKLTDISIEKQEQDLKKQKRI
;
A
#
# COMPACT_ATOMS: atom_id res chain seq x y z
N MET A 1 13.36 -29.75 26.77
CA MET A 1 12.84 -28.38 26.57
C MET A 1 11.32 -28.44 26.48
N SER A 2 10.59 -27.70 27.33
CA SER A 2 9.12 -27.73 27.30
C SER A 2 8.62 -27.17 25.97
N LYS A 3 7.66 -27.86 25.33
CA LYS A 3 7.05 -27.42 24.05
C LYS A 3 6.55 -25.97 24.11
N PHE A 4 6.14 -25.53 25.30
CA PHE A 4 5.70 -24.17 25.60
C PHE A 4 6.79 -23.10 25.42
N SER A 5 8.05 -23.38 25.76
CA SER A 5 9.16 -22.43 25.57
C SER A 5 9.52 -22.27 24.09
N ILE A 6 9.42 -23.34 23.31
CA ILE A 6 9.69 -23.34 21.86
C ILE A 6 8.63 -22.54 21.12
N PHE A 7 7.35 -22.73 21.47
CA PHE A 7 6.24 -21.96 20.89
C PHE A 7 6.39 -20.46 21.12
N LYS A 8 6.75 -20.02 22.34
CA LYS A 8 7.01 -18.61 22.64
C LYS A 8 8.15 -18.03 21.80
N LYS A 9 9.23 -18.77 21.57
CA LYS A 9 10.35 -18.33 20.73
C LYS A 9 9.94 -18.17 19.27
N ILE A 10 9.12 -19.08 18.74
CA ILE A 10 8.58 -18.99 17.37
C ILE A 10 7.67 -17.77 17.24
N LEU A 11 6.75 -17.57 18.18
CA LEU A 11 5.86 -16.42 18.19
C LEU A 11 6.64 -15.10 18.25
N PHE A 12 7.69 -15.04 19.07
CA PHE A 12 8.55 -13.87 19.17
C PHE A 12 9.35 -13.62 17.87
N GLY A 13 9.84 -14.69 17.22
CA GLY A 13 10.49 -14.58 15.91
C GLY A 13 9.57 -14.05 14.82
N ILE A 14 8.32 -14.52 14.77
CA ILE A 14 7.28 -14.02 13.86
C ILE A 14 6.98 -12.55 14.14
N LEU A 15 6.88 -12.17 15.41
CA LEU A 15 6.62 -10.78 15.80
C LEU A 15 7.75 -9.83 15.34
N ILE A 16 9.00 -10.24 15.50
CA ILE A 16 10.16 -9.49 15.02
C ILE A 16 10.12 -9.35 13.50
N LEU A 17 9.85 -10.44 12.78
CA LEU A 17 9.79 -10.44 11.33
C LEU A 17 8.68 -9.49 10.82
N LEU A 18 7.51 -9.52 11.45
CA LEU A 18 6.40 -8.65 11.11
C LEU A 18 6.74 -7.17 11.38
N SER A 19 7.39 -6.89 12.51
CA SER A 19 7.87 -5.54 12.85
C SER A 19 8.89 -5.01 11.83
N LEU A 20 9.81 -5.86 11.38
CA LEU A 20 10.81 -5.49 10.37
C LEU A 20 10.16 -5.22 9.01
N ALA A 21 9.21 -6.05 8.59
CA ALA A 21 8.44 -5.83 7.36
C ALA A 21 7.64 -4.52 7.43
N PHE A 22 6.99 -4.25 8.56
CA PHE A 22 6.24 -3.01 8.77
C PHE A 22 7.13 -1.76 8.71
N THR A 23 8.32 -1.84 9.31
CA THR A 23 9.32 -0.76 9.26
C THR A 23 9.76 -0.47 7.81
N LEU A 24 9.97 -1.52 7.01
CA LEU A 24 10.30 -1.39 5.58
C LEU A 24 9.19 -0.72 4.77
N ILE A 25 7.93 -1.09 5.03
CA ILE A 25 6.77 -0.49 4.37
C ILE A 25 6.68 1.00 4.71
N LEU A 26 6.77 1.36 5.99
CA LEU A 26 6.75 2.77 6.41
C LEU A 26 7.91 3.55 5.80
N HIS A 27 9.12 2.98 5.81
CA HIS A 27 10.27 3.61 5.18
C HIS A 27 10.03 3.85 3.69
N THR A 28 9.44 2.89 2.97
CA THR A 28 9.13 3.02 1.54
C THR A 28 8.09 4.10 1.25
N ILE A 29 7.10 4.28 2.14
CA ILE A 29 6.06 5.31 1.99
C ILE A 29 6.66 6.72 2.20
N PHE A 30 7.41 6.92 3.28
CA PHE A 30 7.90 8.26 3.67
C PHE A 30 9.23 8.67 3.05
N PHE A 31 10.10 7.73 2.70
CA PHE A 31 11.44 7.99 2.17
C PHE A 31 11.58 7.50 0.73
N LYS A 32 12.76 7.75 0.14
CA LYS A 32 13.10 7.21 -1.18
C LYS A 32 13.16 5.68 -1.10
N PRO A 33 12.39 4.95 -1.94
CA PRO A 33 12.42 3.50 -1.96
C PRO A 33 13.82 2.97 -2.23
N ILE A 34 14.20 1.90 -1.54
CA ILE A 34 15.54 1.31 -1.61
C ILE A 34 15.76 0.63 -2.97
N THR A 35 14.69 0.11 -3.57
CA THR A 35 14.72 -0.59 -4.85
C THR A 35 13.72 -0.01 -5.85
N LEU A 36 13.99 -0.20 -7.14
CA LEU A 36 13.07 0.21 -8.21
C LEU A 36 11.74 -0.54 -8.13
N GLY A 37 11.74 -1.82 -7.74
CA GLY A 37 10.51 -2.60 -7.57
C GLY A 37 9.58 -1.97 -6.53
N LEU A 38 10.11 -1.63 -5.35
CA LEU A 38 9.35 -0.95 -4.30
C LEU A 38 8.89 0.45 -4.72
N PHE A 39 9.67 1.14 -5.56
CA PHE A 39 9.26 2.41 -6.14
C PHE A 39 8.04 2.27 -7.06
N TYR A 40 8.07 1.31 -8.00
CA TYR A 40 6.95 1.08 -8.90
C TYR A 40 5.71 0.58 -8.15
N GLU A 41 5.88 -0.30 -7.16
CA GLU A 41 4.76 -0.75 -6.32
C GLU A 41 4.11 0.41 -5.57
N LYS A 42 4.91 1.31 -4.99
CA LYS A 42 4.38 2.51 -4.32
C LYS A 42 3.56 3.36 -5.28
N ILE A 43 4.11 3.72 -6.43
CA ILE A 43 3.42 4.55 -7.43
C ILE A 43 2.16 3.85 -7.93
N PHE A 44 2.23 2.54 -8.20
CA PHE A 44 1.09 1.73 -8.61
C PHE A 44 -0.06 1.80 -7.61
N TRP A 45 0.22 1.58 -6.31
CA TRP A 45 -0.79 1.66 -5.27
C TRP A 45 -1.34 3.07 -5.08
N GLU A 46 -0.50 4.11 -5.13
CA GLU A 46 -0.96 5.50 -5.07
C GLU A 46 -1.92 5.83 -6.23
N SER A 47 -1.56 5.49 -7.46
CA SER A 47 -2.40 5.76 -8.64
C SER A 47 -3.72 4.98 -8.61
N ILE A 48 -3.69 3.70 -8.20
CA ILE A 48 -4.90 2.87 -8.14
C ILE A 48 -5.84 3.32 -7.02
N LEU A 49 -5.30 3.73 -5.87
CA LEU A 49 -6.15 4.19 -4.78
C LEU A 49 -6.75 5.58 -5.05
N GLU A 50 -6.11 6.39 -5.89
CA GLU A 50 -6.66 7.67 -6.37
C GLU A 50 -7.71 7.49 -7.49
N ASP A 51 -7.70 6.36 -8.21
CA ASP A 51 -8.63 6.03 -9.30
C ASP A 51 -9.56 4.86 -8.93
N PRO A 52 -10.74 5.12 -8.34
CA PRO A 52 -11.68 4.08 -7.92
C PRO A 52 -12.26 3.26 -9.08
N GLU A 53 -12.38 3.84 -10.28
CA GLU A 53 -12.85 3.13 -11.47
C GLU A 53 -11.83 2.12 -11.95
N TYR A 54 -10.56 2.53 -12.01
CA TYR A 54 -9.47 1.63 -12.36
C TYR A 54 -9.32 0.51 -11.31
N LEU A 55 -9.40 0.83 -10.02
CA LEU A 55 -9.40 -0.16 -8.94
C LEU A 55 -10.56 -1.16 -9.05
N THR A 56 -11.74 -0.69 -9.45
CA THR A 56 -12.91 -1.54 -9.71
C THR A 56 -12.69 -2.46 -10.90
N SER A 57 -12.10 -1.93 -11.99
CA SER A 57 -11.79 -2.70 -13.19
C SER A 57 -10.79 -3.85 -12.94
N LEU A 58 -9.82 -3.62 -12.04
CA LEU A 58 -8.83 -4.64 -11.64
C LEU A 58 -9.45 -5.75 -10.79
N GLY A 59 -10.54 -5.47 -10.07
CA GLY A 59 -11.25 -6.45 -9.26
C GLY A 59 -10.42 -7.06 -8.12
N ILE A 60 -9.28 -6.48 -7.77
CA ILE A 60 -8.34 -7.00 -6.77
C ILE A 60 -9.01 -7.08 -5.41
N LEU A 61 -9.69 -6.01 -5.00
CA LEU A 61 -10.33 -5.90 -3.69
C LEU A 61 -11.63 -6.71 -3.56
N ASN A 62 -12.28 -7.06 -4.69
CA ASN A 62 -13.46 -7.92 -4.70
C ASN A 62 -13.14 -9.32 -4.14
N ARG A 63 -11.92 -9.83 -4.40
CA ARG A 63 -11.47 -11.14 -3.89
C ARG A 63 -11.36 -11.17 -2.36
N PHE A 64 -11.16 -10.01 -1.74
CA PHE A 64 -11.06 -9.86 -0.29
C PHE A 64 -12.38 -9.47 0.37
N GLY A 65 -13.48 -9.37 -0.39
CA GLY A 65 -14.79 -8.95 0.12
C GLY A 65 -14.87 -7.47 0.53
N ILE A 66 -13.84 -6.69 0.21
CA ILE A 66 -13.82 -5.25 0.47
C ILE A 66 -14.67 -4.60 -0.63
N GLY A 67 -15.60 -3.72 -0.28
CA GLY A 67 -16.48 -3.03 -1.23
C GLY A 67 -16.68 -1.55 -0.89
N GLY A 68 -17.40 -0.83 -1.75
CA GLY A 68 -17.78 0.57 -1.58
C GLY A 68 -17.01 1.55 -2.47
N TYR A 69 -15.81 1.18 -2.94
CA TYR A 69 -15.04 1.97 -3.91
C TYR A 69 -15.68 1.96 -5.30
N GLN A 70 -16.41 0.91 -5.66
CA GLN A 70 -17.14 0.77 -6.93
C GLN A 70 -18.27 1.80 -7.11
N LYS A 71 -18.68 2.47 -6.02
CA LYS A 71 -19.70 3.52 -6.06
C LYS A 71 -19.11 4.91 -6.30
N LYS A 72 -17.77 5.02 -6.34
CA LYS A 72 -17.07 6.28 -6.55
C LYS A 72 -16.62 6.35 -8.00
N LEU A 73 -16.76 7.54 -8.59
CA LEU A 73 -16.19 7.87 -9.89
C LEU A 73 -14.84 8.55 -9.70
N THR A 74 -14.01 8.43 -10.72
CA THR A 74 -12.69 9.05 -10.74
C THR A 74 -12.85 10.55 -10.92
N ASP A 75 -12.18 11.33 -10.07
CA ASP A 75 -12.28 12.78 -10.11
C ASP A 75 -11.44 13.33 -11.28
N ILE A 76 -12.12 13.65 -12.38
CA ILE A 76 -11.54 14.20 -13.60
C ILE A 76 -11.59 15.73 -13.65
N SER A 77 -11.97 16.40 -12.56
CA SER A 77 -12.07 17.86 -12.52
C SER A 77 -10.73 18.55 -12.79
N ILE A 78 -10.79 19.79 -13.30
CA ILE A 78 -9.60 20.61 -13.56
C ILE A 78 -8.83 20.89 -12.25
N GLU A 79 -9.56 21.09 -11.15
CA GLU A 79 -8.98 21.35 -9.82
C GLU A 79 -8.13 20.17 -9.35
N LYS A 80 -8.64 18.95 -9.50
CA LYS A 80 -7.90 17.72 -9.18
C LYS A 80 -6.66 17.55 -10.05
N GLN A 81 -6.78 17.79 -11.36
CA GLN A 81 -5.65 17.76 -12.29
C GLN A 81 -4.56 18.78 -11.89
N GLU A 82 -4.93 20.00 -11.51
CA GLU A 82 -3.96 20.99 -11.01
C GLU A 82 -3.26 20.55 -9.72
N GLN A 83 -3.99 19.93 -8.79
CA GLN A 83 -3.41 19.39 -7.55
C GLN A 83 -2.41 18.28 -7.85
N ASP A 84 -2.72 17.38 -8.77
CA ASP A 84 -1.85 16.27 -9.14
C ASP A 84 -0.57 16.78 -9.83
N LEU A 85 -0.69 17.81 -10.68
CA LEU A 85 0.45 18.51 -11.26
C LEU A 85 1.32 19.19 -10.19
N LYS A 86 0.71 19.81 -9.17
CA LYS A 86 1.44 20.40 -8.03
C LYS A 86 2.14 19.31 -7.19
N LYS A 87 1.51 18.14 -7.01
CA LYS A 87 2.09 16.99 -6.29
C LYS A 87 3.32 16.48 -7.02
N GLN A 88 3.26 16.30 -8.34
CA GLN A 88 4.39 15.87 -9.17
C GLN A 88 5.58 16.84 -9.12
N LYS A 89 5.33 18.15 -9.07
CA LYS A 89 6.40 19.18 -8.98
C LYS A 89 7.09 19.23 -7.61
N ARG A 90 6.52 18.60 -6.57
CA ARG A 90 7.07 18.57 -5.20
C ARG A 90 7.92 17.32 -4.92
N ILE A 91 7.88 16.31 -5.79
CA ILE A 91 8.65 15.06 -5.70
C ILE A 91 10.00 15.28 -6.40
#